data_AF-A0A5C7AQE3-F1
#
_entry.id   AF-A0A5C7AQE3-F1
#
_cell.length_a   1.000
_cell.length_b   1.000
_cell.length_c   1.000
_cell.angle_alpha   90.00
_cell.angle_beta   90.00
_cell.angle_gamma   90.00
#
_symmetry.space_group_name_H-M   'P 1'
#
loop_
_entity.id
_entity.type
_entity.pdbx_description
1 polymer ?
#
loop_
_entity_poly.entity_id
_entity_poly.type
_entity_poly.pdbx_seq_one_letter_code
_entity_poly.pdbx_strand_id
1 'polypeptide(L)' 'MFYKISNIANKDSIERKFQVSFQFPNLYEPKKLIEGLKESTVAVITNAEPDKVTYAIWGLLPENFEDNWSVFQDVFNT' A
#
# COMPACT_ATOMS: atom_id res chain seq x y z
N MET A 1 -6.65 -0.93 -16.19
CA MET A 1 -6.10 -1.08 -14.83
C MET A 1 -5.19 0.10 -14.55
N PHE A 2 -5.18 0.65 -13.33
CA PHE A 2 -4.33 1.78 -12.97
C PHE A 2 -3.05 1.26 -12.31
N TYR A 3 -1.90 1.51 -12.93
CA TYR A 3 -0.60 1.02 -12.47
C TYR A 3 0.26 2.10 -11.82
N LYS A 4 -0.28 3.32 -11.72
CA LYS A 4 0.41 4.48 -11.18
C LYS A 4 -0.58 5.29 -10.36
N ILE A 5 -0.23 5.55 -9.11
CA ILE A 5 -0.96 6.50 -8.25
C ILE A 5 0.01 7.49 -7.62
N SER A 6 -0.54 8.50 -6.99
CA SER A 6 0.20 9.44 -6.17
C SER A 6 -0.53 9.61 -4.83
N ASN A 7 0.24 9.82 -3.77
CA ASN A 7 -0.29 10.25 -2.49
C ASN A 7 0.62 11.36 -1.95
N ILE A 8 0.26 12.60 -2.28
CA ILE A 8 1.01 13.80 -1.88
C ILE A 8 0.47 14.45 -0.61
N ALA A 9 -0.53 13.86 0.03
CA ALA A 9 -1.04 14.35 1.30
C ALA A 9 0.01 14.15 2.41
N ASN A 10 0.06 15.04 3.39
CA ASN A 10 0.89 14.80 4.58
C ASN A 10 0.15 13.89 5.57
N LYS A 11 0.93 13.29 6.50
CA LYS A 11 0.43 12.37 7.52
C LYS A 11 -0.74 12.96 8.30
N ASP A 12 -0.56 14.16 8.84
CA ASP A 12 -1.55 14.83 9.71
C ASP A 12 -2.87 15.11 8.97
N SER A 13 -2.81 15.36 7.66
CA SER A 13 -4.00 15.55 6.84
C SER A 13 -4.77 14.25 6.67
N ILE A 14 -4.07 13.13 6.47
CA ILE A 14 -4.69 11.80 6.35
C ILE A 14 -5.32 11.41 7.69
N GLU A 15 -4.58 11.49 8.79
CA GLU A 15 -5.05 11.14 10.13
C GLU A 15 -6.31 11.94 10.51
N ARG A 16 -6.28 13.26 10.26
CA ARG A 16 -7.44 14.13 10.52
C ARG A 16 -8.62 13.85 9.59
N LYS A 17 -8.37 13.60 8.31
CA LYS A 17 -9.45 13.40 7.32
C LYS A 17 -10.20 12.10 7.55
N PHE A 18 -9.48 11.05 7.90
CA PHE A 18 -10.03 9.71 8.07
C PHE A 18 -10.27 9.32 9.52
N GLN A 19 -9.86 10.17 10.49
CA GLN A 19 -9.96 9.91 11.93
C GLN A 19 -9.24 8.60 12.32
N VAL A 20 -8.01 8.47 11.82
CA VAL A 20 -7.15 7.27 11.98
C VAL A 20 -5.76 7.68 12.47
N SER A 21 -4.96 6.72 12.90
CA SER A 21 -3.53 6.90 13.24
C SER A 21 -2.62 5.98 12.43
N PHE A 22 -1.44 6.44 12.05
CA PHE A 22 -0.46 5.55 11.41
C PHE A 22 0.15 4.59 12.44
N GLN A 23 0.10 3.28 12.17
CA GLN A 23 0.72 2.27 13.03
C GLN A 23 2.24 2.47 13.12
N PHE A 24 2.87 2.86 12.01
CA PHE A 24 4.30 3.16 11.92
C PHE A 24 4.51 4.58 11.36
N PRO A 25 4.33 5.62 12.18
CA PRO A 25 4.23 7.00 11.71
C PRO A 25 5.51 7.54 11.07
N ASN A 26 6.67 6.94 11.38
CA ASN A 26 7.98 7.34 10.84
C ASN A 26 8.26 6.74 9.45
N LEU A 27 7.44 5.82 8.95
CA LEU A 27 7.59 5.23 7.62
C LEU A 27 6.80 5.99 6.55
N TYR A 28 5.91 6.90 6.94
CA TYR A 28 5.08 7.62 5.99
C TYR A 28 5.80 8.83 5.42
N GLU A 29 5.86 8.88 4.09
CA GLU A 29 6.24 10.06 3.35
C GLU A 29 5.27 10.28 2.18
N PRO A 30 4.94 11.53 1.84
CA PRO A 30 4.17 11.83 0.63
C PRO A 30 4.96 11.42 -0.62
N LYS A 31 4.34 10.65 -1.52
CA LYS A 31 4.94 10.16 -2.78
C LYS A 31 4.19 10.70 -3.99
N LYS A 32 4.93 11.37 -4.89
CA LYS A 32 4.39 11.89 -6.17
C LYS A 32 4.06 10.79 -7.18
N LEU A 33 4.75 9.66 -7.08
CA LEU A 33 4.54 8.49 -7.94
C LEU A 33 4.77 7.22 -7.12
N ILE A 34 3.82 6.30 -7.23
CA ILE A 34 3.90 4.93 -6.74
C ILE A 34 3.58 4.05 -7.96
N GLU A 35 4.48 3.13 -8.30
CA GLU A 35 4.36 2.25 -9.47
C GLU A 35 3.90 0.85 -9.04
N GLY A 36 2.69 0.44 -9.42
CA GLY A 36 2.13 -0.86 -9.07
C GLY A 36 2.68 -2.05 -9.87
N LEU A 37 3.52 -1.81 -10.89
CA LEU A 37 4.23 -2.87 -11.63
C LEU A 37 5.57 -3.25 -10.99
N LYS A 38 5.90 -2.62 -9.86
CA LYS A 38 7.05 -2.93 -9.03
C LYS A 38 6.53 -3.20 -7.63
N GLU A 39 7.26 -3.98 -6.86
CA GLU A 39 6.98 -4.10 -5.43
C GLU A 39 6.99 -2.71 -4.77
N SER A 40 5.79 -2.22 -4.48
CA SER A 40 5.54 -0.89 -3.95
C SER A 40 4.67 -0.99 -2.72
N THR A 41 5.05 -0.30 -1.66
CA THR A 41 4.23 -0.23 -0.45
C THR A 41 3.22 0.91 -0.54
N VAL A 42 1.97 0.63 -0.16
CA VAL A 42 0.88 1.60 -0.07
C VAL A 42 0.30 1.64 1.34
N ALA A 43 -0.15 2.82 1.75
CA ALA A 43 -0.84 3.02 3.01
C ALA A 43 -2.32 2.64 2.86
N VAL A 44 -2.84 1.77 3.72
CA VAL A 44 -4.19 1.21 3.64
C VAL A 44 -4.92 1.30 4.98
N ILE A 45 -6.24 1.38 4.92
CA ILE A 45 -7.15 1.22 6.07
C ILE A 45 -8.01 0.00 5.75
N THR A 46 -8.17 -0.91 6.71
CA THR A 46 -8.93 -2.16 6.52
C THR A 46 -10.05 -2.26 7.54
N ASN A 47 -11.06 -3.09 7.27
CA ASN A 47 -12.13 -3.32 8.24
C ASN A 47 -11.66 -4.05 9.51
N ALA A 48 -10.52 -4.75 9.46
CA ALA A 48 -9.93 -5.42 10.62
C ALA A 48 -9.31 -4.42 11.59
N GLU A 49 -8.74 -3.32 11.08
CA GLU A 49 -8.16 -2.22 11.86
C GLU A 49 -8.64 -0.86 11.30
N PRO A 50 -9.91 -0.49 11.53
CA PRO A 50 -10.53 0.66 10.87
C PRO A 50 -10.02 2.02 11.39
N ASP A 51 -9.39 2.04 12.56
CA ASP A 51 -8.84 3.21 13.24
C ASP A 51 -7.33 3.43 12.95
N LYS A 52 -6.74 2.56 12.11
CA LYS A 52 -5.32 2.61 11.80
C LYS A 52 -5.05 2.62 10.30
N VAL A 53 -3.98 3.32 9.96
CA VAL A 53 -3.32 3.18 8.67
C VAL A 53 -2.16 2.21 8.82
N THR A 54 -2.19 1.13 8.05
CA THR A 54 -1.12 0.13 7.95
C THR A 54 -0.51 0.16 6.55
N TYR A 55 0.51 -0.66 6.33
CA TYR A 55 1.21 -0.74 5.04
C TYR A 55 0.97 -2.09 4.39
N ALA A 56 0.59 -2.08 3.12
CA ALA A 56 0.44 -3.27 2.30
C ALA A 56 1.34 -3.18 1.07
N ILE A 57 1.70 -4.33 0.51
CA ILE A 57 2.34 -4.41 -0.79
C ILE A 57 1.24 -4.27 -1.85
N TRP A 58 1.48 -3.41 -2.85
CA TRP A 58 0.61 -3.29 -4.00
C TRP A 58 0.89 -4.45 -4.96
N GLY A 59 0.08 -5.48 -4.83
CA GLY A 59 0.16 -6.74 -5.55
C GLY A 59 -0.42 -7.84 -4.67
N LEU A 60 -1.35 -8.63 -5.18
CA LEU A 60 -2.01 -9.66 -4.38
C LEU A 60 -1.28 -10.99 -4.54
N LEU A 61 -0.78 -11.53 -3.43
CA LEU A 61 -0.24 -12.89 -3.37
C LEU A 61 -1.38 -13.86 -3.03
N PRO A 62 -1.69 -14.85 -3.89
CA PRO A 62 -2.65 -15.90 -3.54
C PRO A 62 -2.17 -16.70 -2.32
N GLU A 63 -3.09 -17.07 -1.44
CA GLU A 63 -2.82 -17.70 -0.14
C GLU A 63 -2.01 -19.01 -0.24
N ASN A 64 -2.18 -19.76 -1.32
CA ASN A 64 -1.51 -21.05 -1.55
C ASN A 64 -0.42 -20.97 -2.63
N PHE A 65 0.18 -19.81 -2.85
CA PHE A 65 1.29 -19.67 -3.79
C PHE A 65 2.60 -20.11 -3.13
N GLU A 66 3.21 -21.18 -3.67
CA GLU A 66 4.43 -21.79 -3.10
C GLU A 66 5.71 -21.43 -3.86
N ASP A 67 5.61 -20.67 -4.96
CA ASP A 67 6.76 -20.31 -5.80
C ASP A 67 7.33 -18.92 -5.42
N ASN A 68 8.38 -18.48 -6.11
CA ASN A 68 9.04 -17.22 -5.82
C ASN A 68 8.20 -16.00 -6.25
N TRP A 69 8.00 -15.07 -5.32
CA TRP A 69 7.27 -13.82 -5.53
C TRP A 69 7.75 -13.00 -6.74
N SER A 70 9.07 -12.94 -6.96
CA SER A 70 9.64 -12.21 -8.10
C SER A 70 9.20 -12.79 -9.45
N VAL A 71 9.02 -14.11 -9.53
CA VAL A 71 8.53 -14.80 -10.72
C VAL A 71 7.03 -14.54 -10.93
N PHE A 72 6.25 -14.43 -9.85
CA PHE A 72 4.81 -14.17 -9.94
C PHE A 72 4.51 -12.76 -10.47
N GLN A 73 5.20 -11.73 -9.97
CA GLN A 73 5.00 -10.35 -10.41
C GLN A 73 5.33 -10.13 -11.89
N ASP A 74 6.34 -10.83 -12.42
CA ASP A 74 6.73 -10.72 -13.83
C ASP A 74 5.71 -11.35 -14.79
N VAL A 75 4.91 -12.31 -14.31
CA VAL A 75 3.98 -13.08 -15.14
C VAL A 75 2.53 -12.61 -14.99
N PHE A 76 2.12 -12.16 -13.80
CA PHE A 76 0.74 -11.78 -13.51
C PHE A 76 0.64 -10.33 -13.03
N ASN A 77 0.03 -9.49 -13.87
CA ASN A 77 -0.39 -8.14 -13.48
C ASN A 77 -1.68 -8.23 -12.65
N THR A 78 -1.56 -8.30 -11.33
CA THR A 78 -2.70 -8.25 -10.38
C THR A 78 -2.99 -6.85 -9.86
#